data_AF-A0A3A8F8I2-F1
#
_entry.id   AF-A0A3A8F8I2-F1
#
_cell.length_a   1.000
_cell.length_b   1.000
_cell.length_c   1.000
_cell.angle_alpha   90.00
_cell.angle_beta   90.00
_cell.angle_gamma   90.00
#
_symmetry.space_group_name_H-M   'P 1'
#
loop_
_entity.id
_entity.type
_entity.pdbx_description
1 polymer ?
#
loop_
_entity_poly.entity_id
_entity_poly.type
_entity_poly.pdbx_seq_one_letter_code
_entity_poly.pdbx_strand_id
1 'polypeptide(L)'
;LCSKKAGGYGLYSAQHGRLNAAAQYHRASALESASWGIGQVMGYHWKVLGYESLQAFVNAMYKNEASQLEAMCRYIKVNGLVNALKNKDWKSFARGYNGVEYAKNSYNIKLANAYKKLS
;
A
#
# COMPACT_ATOMS: atom_id res chain seq x y z
N LEU A 1 -13.59 4.37 14.84
CA LEU A 1 -13.08 4.29 13.44
C LEU A 1 -11.86 5.20 13.25
N CYS A 2 -11.95 6.48 13.61
CA CYS A 2 -10.81 7.40 13.61
C CYS A 2 -10.07 7.36 14.97
N SER A 3 -8.74 7.28 14.96
CA SER A 3 -7.89 7.23 16.16
C SER A 3 -6.52 7.88 15.87
N LYS A 4 -5.90 8.50 16.88
CA LYS A 4 -4.51 9.01 16.78
C LYS A 4 -3.46 7.89 16.88
N LYS A 5 -3.86 6.70 17.36
CA LYS A 5 -3.00 5.52 17.45
C LYS A 5 -3.37 4.53 16.36
N ALA A 6 -2.38 4.05 15.62
CA ALA A 6 -2.54 2.97 14.65
C ALA A 6 -2.93 1.66 15.34
N GLY A 7 -3.70 0.81 14.66
CA GLY A 7 -4.10 -0.50 15.17
C GLY A 7 -5.61 -0.71 15.24
N GLY A 8 -6.00 -1.75 15.99
CA GLY A 8 -7.39 -2.13 16.17
C GLY A 8 -8.04 -2.63 14.88
N TYR A 9 -7.28 -3.25 13.96
CA TYR A 9 -7.74 -3.66 12.63
C TYR A 9 -8.84 -4.73 12.69
N GLY A 10 -8.81 -5.66 13.64
CA GLY A 10 -9.78 -6.75 13.70
C GLY A 10 -9.61 -7.73 12.52
N LEU A 11 -10.67 -8.44 12.17
CA LEU A 11 -10.63 -9.47 11.12
C LEU A 11 -10.53 -8.87 9.71
N TYR A 12 -9.87 -9.58 8.79
CA TYR A 12 -9.78 -9.17 7.39
C TYR A 12 -11.17 -9.03 6.74
N SER A 13 -12.07 -9.99 7.00
CA SER A 13 -13.46 -9.97 6.53
C SER A 13 -14.24 -8.74 6.99
N ALA A 14 -13.84 -8.09 8.08
CA ALA A 14 -14.50 -6.90 8.61
C ALA A 14 -14.02 -5.59 7.98
N GLN A 15 -12.91 -5.58 7.21
CA GLN A 15 -12.32 -4.33 6.72
C GLN A 15 -13.26 -3.58 5.77
N HIS A 16 -13.95 -4.28 4.87
CA HIS A 16 -14.92 -3.65 3.96
C HIS A 16 -16.08 -3.00 4.72
N GLY A 17 -16.61 -3.66 5.75
CA GLY A 17 -17.65 -3.10 6.61
C GLY A 17 -17.18 -1.85 7.36
N ARG A 18 -15.94 -1.85 7.85
CA ARG A 18 -15.34 -0.70 8.51
C ARG A 18 -15.08 0.47 7.57
N LEU A 19 -14.60 0.19 6.36
CA LEU A 19 -14.42 1.21 5.33
C LEU A 19 -15.76 1.82 4.94
N ASN A 20 -16.80 1.00 4.76
CA ASN A 20 -18.14 1.49 4.48
C ASN A 20 -18.64 2.42 5.60
N ALA A 21 -18.51 2.00 6.87
CA ALA A 21 -18.90 2.82 8.01
C ALA A 21 -18.11 4.14 8.07
N ALA A 22 -16.80 4.13 7.82
CA ALA A 22 -15.98 5.33 7.77
C ALA A 22 -16.39 6.27 6.61
N ALA A 23 -16.73 5.70 5.46
CA ALA A 23 -17.15 6.45 4.28
C ALA A 23 -18.49 7.16 4.46
N GLN A 24 -19.35 6.68 5.38
CA GLN A 24 -20.59 7.38 5.75
C GLN A 24 -20.32 8.71 6.47
N TYR A 25 -19.17 8.86 7.16
CA TYR A 25 -18.79 10.11 7.81
C TYR A 25 -18.09 11.07 6.84
N HIS A 26 -17.06 10.58 6.16
CA HIS A 26 -16.35 11.36 5.15
C HIS A 26 -15.67 10.45 4.15
N ARG A 27 -16.29 10.30 2.97
CA ARG A 27 -15.88 9.35 1.94
C ARG A 27 -14.42 9.52 1.53
N ALA A 28 -13.98 10.74 1.22
CA ALA A 28 -12.63 10.96 0.72
C ALA A 28 -11.57 10.53 1.74
N SER A 29 -11.67 11.00 2.98
CA SER A 29 -10.72 10.63 4.04
C SER A 29 -10.75 9.13 4.34
N ALA A 30 -11.91 8.50 4.31
CA ALA A 30 -12.02 7.05 4.51
C ALA A 30 -11.24 6.28 3.44
N LEU A 31 -11.45 6.59 2.16
CA LEU A 31 -10.77 5.93 1.05
C LEU A 31 -9.27 6.24 0.99
N GLU A 32 -8.88 7.48 1.32
CA GLU A 32 -7.46 7.89 1.40
C GLU A 32 -6.72 7.20 2.55
N SER A 33 -7.42 6.92 3.66
CA SER A 33 -6.85 6.24 4.83
C SER A 33 -6.70 4.72 4.68
N ALA A 34 -7.22 4.13 3.61
CA ALA A 34 -7.15 2.69 3.36
C ALA A 34 -5.98 2.32 2.44
N SER A 35 -5.40 1.13 2.64
CA SER A 35 -4.50 0.48 1.67
C SER A 35 -5.32 -0.34 0.68
N TRP A 36 -4.88 -0.36 -0.59
CA TRP A 36 -5.63 -0.98 -1.68
C TRP A 36 -4.79 -1.98 -2.47
N GLY A 37 -5.47 -3.04 -2.92
CA GLY A 37 -4.92 -4.07 -3.80
C GLY A 37 -3.79 -4.92 -3.20
N ILE A 38 -3.22 -5.78 -4.03
CA ILE A 38 -2.10 -6.68 -3.68
C ILE A 38 -0.86 -5.93 -3.17
N GLY A 39 -0.61 -4.73 -3.70
CA GLY A 39 0.53 -3.90 -3.30
C GLY A 39 0.32 -3.13 -1.99
N GLN A 40 -0.89 -3.16 -1.43
CA GLN A 40 -1.28 -2.40 -0.23
C GLN A 40 -0.91 -0.91 -0.33
N VAL A 41 -1.17 -0.30 -1.50
CA VAL A 41 -0.86 1.11 -1.76
C VAL A 41 -1.89 1.98 -1.04
N MET A 42 -1.42 2.94 -0.23
CA MET A 42 -2.31 3.84 0.51
C MET A 42 -3.06 4.80 -0.43
N GLY A 43 -4.36 4.99 -0.17
CA GLY A 43 -5.24 5.81 -1.00
C GLY A 43 -4.82 7.27 -1.10
N TYR A 44 -4.25 7.85 -0.04
CA TYR A 44 -3.76 9.24 -0.05
C TYR A 44 -2.63 9.50 -1.07
N HIS A 45 -2.02 8.45 -1.64
CA HIS A 45 -1.02 8.62 -2.71
C HIS A 45 -1.61 8.88 -4.09
N TRP A 46 -2.94 8.79 -4.29
CA TRP A 46 -3.57 8.84 -5.63
C TRP A 46 -3.05 10.00 -6.50
N LYS A 47 -2.92 11.20 -5.93
CA LYS A 47 -2.48 12.40 -6.65
C LYS A 47 -1.02 12.32 -7.08
N VAL A 48 -0.15 11.90 -6.17
CA VAL A 48 1.30 11.75 -6.41
C VAL A 48 1.59 10.60 -7.38
N LEU A 49 0.74 9.57 -7.42
CA LEU A 49 0.80 8.48 -8.39
C LEU A 49 0.23 8.85 -9.77
N GLY A 50 -0.25 10.08 -9.93
CA GLY A 50 -0.75 10.60 -11.20
C GLY A 50 -2.13 10.09 -11.59
N TYR A 51 -2.99 9.74 -10.62
CA TYR A 51 -4.41 9.52 -10.89
C TYR A 51 -5.15 10.86 -10.92
N GLU A 52 -6.13 10.99 -11.81
CA GLU A 52 -6.93 12.22 -11.98
C GLU A 52 -7.80 12.53 -10.77
N SER A 53 -8.23 11.50 -10.04
CA SER A 53 -9.00 11.63 -8.82
C SER A 53 -8.84 10.41 -7.91
N LEU A 54 -9.23 10.56 -6.65
CA LEU A 54 -9.35 9.45 -5.71
C LEU A 54 -10.28 8.34 -6.24
N GLN A 55 -11.39 8.71 -6.89
CA GLN A 55 -12.32 7.73 -7.44
C GLN A 55 -11.71 6.97 -8.63
N ALA A 56 -10.90 7.65 -9.47
CA ALA A 56 -10.17 6.98 -10.56
C ALA A 56 -9.16 5.95 -10.01
N PHE A 57 -8.44 6.30 -8.94
CA PHE A 57 -7.56 5.37 -8.23
C PHE A 57 -8.34 4.17 -7.68
N VAL A 58 -9.44 4.39 -6.96
CA VAL A 58 -10.27 3.31 -6.41
C VAL A 58 -10.84 2.41 -7.51
N ASN A 59 -11.33 2.98 -8.62
CA ASN A 59 -11.81 2.22 -9.77
C ASN A 59 -10.70 1.33 -10.36
N ALA A 60 -9.48 1.84 -10.47
CA ALA A 60 -8.34 1.04 -10.92
C ALA A 60 -8.07 -0.14 -9.96
N MET A 61 -8.19 0.05 -8.64
CA MET A 61 -7.98 -1.01 -7.66
C MET A 61 -9.04 -2.11 -7.73
N TYR A 62 -10.29 -1.77 -8.10
CA TYR A 62 -11.37 -2.74 -8.33
C TYR A 62 -11.32 -3.43 -9.69
N LYS A 63 -10.62 -2.86 -10.67
CA LYS A 63 -10.66 -3.34 -12.07
C LYS A 63 -10.05 -4.73 -12.23
N ASN A 64 -8.79 -4.90 -11.83
CA ASN A 64 -8.05 -6.16 -11.92
C ASN A 64 -6.70 -6.07 -11.21
N GLU A 65 -6.05 -7.22 -11.01
CA GLU A 65 -4.72 -7.31 -10.38
C GLU A 65 -3.63 -6.57 -11.16
N ALA A 66 -3.71 -6.50 -12.49
CA ALA A 66 -2.75 -5.75 -13.31
C ALA A 66 -2.76 -4.25 -12.97
N SER A 67 -3.94 -3.68 -12.75
CA SER A 67 -4.10 -2.28 -12.34
C SER A 67 -3.58 -2.04 -10.91
N GLN A 68 -3.75 -3.02 -10.02
CA GLN A 68 -3.19 -2.97 -8.66
C GLN A 68 -1.65 -3.04 -8.70
N LEU A 69 -1.08 -3.90 -9.55
CA LEU A 69 0.35 -3.99 -9.77
C LEU A 69 0.90 -2.70 -10.39
N GLU A 70 0.15 -2.07 -11.31
CA GLU A 70 0.54 -0.78 -11.88
C GLU A 70 0.64 0.31 -10.80
N ALA A 71 -0.31 0.40 -9.87
CA ALA A 71 -0.22 1.34 -8.75
C ALA A 71 1.00 1.09 -7.86
N MET A 72 1.32 -0.18 -7.58
CA MET A 72 2.54 -0.56 -6.87
C MET A 72 3.80 -0.11 -7.63
N CYS A 73 3.86 -0.34 -8.95
CA CYS A 73 4.96 0.09 -9.80
C CYS A 73 5.11 1.62 -9.82
N ARG A 74 4.00 2.37 -9.91
CA ARG A 74 4.00 3.84 -9.81
C ARG A 74 4.56 4.28 -8.46
N TYR A 75 4.14 3.65 -7.36
CA TYR A 75 4.63 3.96 -6.03
C TYR A 75 6.13 3.71 -5.87
N ILE A 76 6.63 2.58 -6.38
CA ILE A 76 8.06 2.24 -6.40
C ILE A 76 8.86 3.30 -7.16
N LYS A 77 8.37 3.76 -8.31
CA LYS A 77 9.05 4.76 -9.15
C LYS A 77 9.10 6.13 -8.45
N VAL A 78 7.96 6.62 -7.98
CA VAL A 78 7.83 7.92 -7.32
C VAL A 78 8.73 8.02 -6.09
N ASN A 79 8.84 6.93 -5.31
CA ASN A 79 9.66 6.91 -4.10
C ASN A 79 11.13 6.55 -4.35
N GLY A 80 11.58 6.49 -5.61
CA GLY A 80 12.98 6.21 -5.96
C GLY A 80 13.47 4.81 -5.59
N LEU A 81 12.55 3.84 -5.42
CA LEU A 81 12.86 2.51 -4.89
C LEU A 81 13.37 1.53 -5.96
N VAL A 82 13.35 1.94 -7.23
CA VAL A 82 13.75 1.10 -8.37
C VAL A 82 15.20 0.60 -8.22
N ASN A 83 16.12 1.46 -7.80
CA ASN A 83 17.53 1.07 -7.66
C ASN A 83 17.73 0.09 -6.49
N ALA A 84 17.00 0.27 -5.39
CA ALA A 84 17.05 -0.66 -4.27
C ALA A 84 16.57 -2.06 -4.66
N LEU A 85 15.49 -2.16 -5.46
CA LEU A 85 15.03 -3.42 -6.05
C LEU A 85 16.09 -4.06 -6.96
N LYS A 86 16.62 -3.29 -7.92
CA LYS A 86 17.60 -3.79 -8.90
C LYS A 86 18.86 -4.31 -8.22
N ASN A 87 19.34 -3.59 -7.21
CA ASN A 87 20.55 -3.93 -6.46
C ASN A 87 20.29 -4.97 -5.36
N LYS A 88 19.06 -5.49 -5.22
CA LYS A 88 18.67 -6.42 -4.16
C LYS A 88 18.93 -5.87 -2.75
N ASP A 89 18.89 -4.55 -2.60
CA ASP A 89 18.99 -3.88 -1.31
C ASP A 89 17.62 -3.93 -0.60
N TRP A 90 17.34 -5.09 -0.02
CA TRP A 90 16.08 -5.36 0.68
C TRP A 90 15.87 -4.46 1.90
N LYS A 91 16.95 -3.95 2.49
CA LYS A 91 16.88 -3.07 3.65
C LYS A 91 16.36 -1.69 3.23
N SER A 92 17.00 -1.08 2.24
CA SER A 92 16.59 0.22 1.72
C SER A 92 15.22 0.15 1.05
N PHE A 93 14.95 -0.94 0.32
CA PHE A 93 13.64 -1.15 -0.28
C PHE A 93 12.54 -1.27 0.78
N ALA A 94 12.70 -2.14 1.79
CA ALA A 94 11.69 -2.31 2.83
C ALA A 94 11.49 -1.02 3.65
N ARG A 95 12.56 -0.26 3.93
CA ARG A 95 12.44 1.03 4.62
C ARG A 95 11.65 2.04 3.81
N GLY A 96 11.92 2.14 2.50
CA GLY A 96 11.21 3.07 1.62
C GLY A 96 9.77 2.67 1.34
N TYR A 97 9.49 1.37 1.24
CA TYR A 97 8.15 0.87 0.93
C TYR A 97 7.25 0.79 2.17
N ASN A 98 7.75 0.22 3.28
CA ASN A 98 6.98 -0.06 4.49
C ASN A 98 7.21 0.97 5.62
N GLY A 99 8.09 1.96 5.42
CA GLY A 99 8.41 3.00 6.39
C GLY A 99 9.53 2.61 7.37
N VAL A 100 9.87 3.52 8.28
CA VAL A 100 11.01 3.36 9.22
C VAL A 100 10.89 2.15 10.14
N GLU A 101 9.65 1.73 10.43
CA GLU A 101 9.33 0.59 11.28
C GLU A 101 9.33 -0.75 10.55
N TYR A 102 9.82 -0.81 9.30
CA TYR A 102 9.83 -2.03 8.48
C TYR A 102 10.49 -3.23 9.20
N ALA A 103 11.48 -2.95 10.06
CA ALA A 103 12.22 -3.96 10.80
C ALA A 103 11.36 -4.68 11.84
N LYS A 104 10.35 -4.03 12.44
CA LYS A 104 9.43 -4.65 13.41
C LYS A 104 8.65 -5.83 12.81
N ASN A 105 8.42 -5.79 11.49
CA ASN A 105 7.71 -6.82 10.75
C ASN A 105 8.63 -7.70 9.89
N SER A 106 9.95 -7.52 10.04
CA SER A 106 11.00 -8.25 9.31
C SER A 106 10.84 -8.22 7.79
N TYR A 107 10.34 -7.11 7.22
CA TYR A 107 10.05 -7.01 5.78
C TYR A 107 11.28 -7.24 4.91
N ASN A 108 12.43 -6.71 5.31
CA ASN A 108 13.70 -6.93 4.62
C ASN A 108 14.08 -8.42 4.55
N ILE A 109 13.89 -9.17 5.64
CA ILE A 109 14.21 -10.61 5.71
C ILE A 109 13.23 -11.41 4.84
N LYS A 110 11.93 -11.09 4.94
CA LYS A 110 10.88 -11.75 4.15
C LYS A 110 11.12 -11.58 2.64
N LEU A 111 11.48 -10.38 2.19
CA LEU A 111 11.79 -10.11 0.80
C LEU A 111 13.05 -10.86 0.33
N ALA A 112 14.13 -10.85 1.12
CA ALA A 112 15.35 -11.57 0.81
C ALA A 112 15.11 -13.09 0.66
N ASN A 113 14.36 -13.67 1.60
CA ASN A 113 14.02 -15.10 1.57
C ASN A 113 13.11 -15.46 0.40
N ALA A 114 12.13 -14.62 0.09
CA ALA A 114 11.25 -14.81 -1.05
C ALA A 114 12.04 -14.79 -2.38
N TYR A 115 12.96 -13.84 -2.53
CA TYR A 115 13.83 -13.77 -3.71
C TYR A 115 14.68 -15.04 -3.85
N LYS A 116 15.34 -15.48 -2.77
CA LYS A 116 16.17 -16.70 -2.76
C LYS A 116 15.39 -17.97 -3.14
N LYS A 117 14.09 -18.03 -2.84
CA LYS A 117 13.23 -19.18 -3.18
C LYS A 117 12.86 -19.23 -4.67
N LEU A 118 12.85 -18.08 -5.34
CA LEU A 118 12.41 -17.92 -6.73
C LEU A 118 13.57 -17.80 -7.73
N SER A 119 14.79 -17.61 -7.24
CA SER A 119 16.04 -17.57 -8.01
C SER A 119 16.73 -18.93 -8.01
#